data_AF-A0A3N9MT90-F1
#
_entry.id   AF-A0A3N9MT90-F1
#
_cell.length_a   1.000
_cell.length_b   1.000
_cell.length_c   1.000
_cell.angle_alpha   90.00
_cell.angle_beta   90.00
_cell.angle_gamma   90.00
#
_symmetry.space_group_name_H-M   'P 1'
#
loop_
_entity.id
_entity.type
_entity.pdbx_description
1 polymer ?
#
loop_
_entity_poly.entity_id
_entity_poly.type
_entity_poly.pdbx_seq_one_letter_code
_entity_poly.pdbx_strand_id
1 'polypeptide(L)'
;MYHVLCLGFQRGDEMRHKQSTKPLVSGEINADWIAYCGHYCGNCHLYKGEIADMAKELLRKLKDPQFQKTTEGVQRISGRFRSLSDYRRFSEMLCELDSLRCTQICRHSDATSNCRVRQCCEKKGIAGCWECEEIESCEVIADLKPDLKLRRIEMFLEIRKVGVQKYLIQAHQRAVDDSSGHILCFDRKGQ
;
A
#
# COMPACT_ATOMS: atom_id res chain seq x y z
N MET A 1 39.83 32.07 0.34
CA MET A 1 39.00 32.69 -0.71
C MET A 1 38.91 31.72 -1.86
N TYR A 2 37.85 30.91 -1.93
CA TYR A 2 37.50 30.20 -3.17
C TYR A 2 36.00 30.29 -3.34
N HIS A 3 35.60 31.25 -4.17
CA HIS A 3 34.29 31.38 -4.77
C HIS A 3 34.08 30.18 -5.71
N VAL A 4 33.10 29.33 -5.42
CA VAL A 4 32.49 28.47 -6.44
C VAL A 4 31.12 29.05 -6.71
N LEU A 5 31.01 29.66 -7.89
CA LEU A 5 29.82 30.29 -8.44
C LEU A 5 28.68 29.26 -8.58
N CYS A 6 27.59 29.51 -7.84
CA CYS A 6 26.26 29.11 -8.25
C CYS A 6 25.91 29.81 -9.57
N LEU A 7 25.87 29.12 -10.70
CA LEU A 7 25.08 29.57 -11.85
C LEU A 7 24.63 28.37 -12.70
N GLY A 8 23.31 28.25 -12.87
CA GLY A 8 22.72 27.68 -14.08
C GLY A 8 22.07 26.30 -13.97
N PHE A 9 20.94 26.19 -13.29
CA PHE A 9 19.94 25.16 -13.63
C PHE A 9 18.63 25.86 -13.99
N GLN A 10 18.52 26.31 -15.24
CA GLN A 10 17.27 26.82 -15.80
C GLN A 10 16.50 25.69 -16.48
N ARG A 11 15.21 25.64 -16.14
CA ARG A 11 14.05 25.21 -16.94
C ARG A 11 14.01 23.76 -17.44
N GLY A 12 13.07 23.05 -16.84
CA GLY A 12 11.92 22.59 -17.63
C GLY A 12 12.15 21.30 -18.38
N ASP A 13 12.24 20.20 -17.65
CA ASP A 13 11.62 18.97 -18.10
C ASP A 13 10.52 18.64 -17.11
N GLU A 14 9.26 18.79 -17.55
CA GLU A 14 8.16 18.03 -16.98
C GLU A 14 8.58 16.55 -17.05
N MET A 15 9.16 16.04 -15.96
CA MET A 15 9.21 14.60 -15.75
C MET A 15 7.77 14.14 -15.60
N ARG A 16 7.11 13.89 -16.73
CA ARG A 16 6.02 12.93 -16.83
C ARG A 16 6.61 11.59 -16.43
N HIS A 17 6.71 11.38 -15.12
CA HIS A 17 6.67 10.05 -14.56
C HIS A 17 5.41 9.43 -15.14
N LYS A 18 5.58 8.54 -16.12
CA LYS A 18 4.59 7.52 -16.40
C LYS A 18 4.43 6.78 -15.08
N GLN A 19 3.45 7.20 -14.28
CA GLN A 19 3.03 6.47 -13.12
C GLN A 19 2.67 5.09 -13.68
N SER A 20 3.49 4.11 -13.33
CA SER A 20 3.15 2.70 -13.45
C SER A 20 2.07 2.42 -12.41
N THR A 21 0.92 3.06 -12.56
CA THR A 21 -0.27 2.70 -11.80
C THR A 21 -0.97 1.69 -12.68
N LYS A 22 -1.12 0.46 -12.17
CA LYS A 22 -2.06 -0.47 -12.78
C LYS A 22 -3.40 0.28 -12.84
N PRO A 23 -4.00 0.50 -14.02
CA PRO A 23 -5.20 1.31 -14.12
C PRO A 23 -6.25 0.76 -13.16
N LEU A 24 -6.93 1.66 -12.45
CA LEU A 24 -8.14 1.33 -11.70
C LEU A 24 -9.04 0.50 -12.63
N VAL A 25 -9.47 -0.65 -12.11
CA VAL A 25 -10.10 -1.76 -12.82
C VAL A 25 -10.89 -1.31 -14.06
N SER A 26 -10.38 -1.63 -15.26
CA SER A 26 -11.05 -1.32 -16.54
C SER A 26 -12.09 -2.37 -16.96
N GLY A 27 -12.35 -3.37 -16.12
CA GLY A 27 -13.31 -4.45 -16.33
C GLY A 27 -14.49 -4.43 -15.34
N GLU A 28 -15.42 -5.36 -15.50
CA GLU A 28 -16.60 -5.47 -14.66
C GLU A 28 -16.23 -5.77 -13.19
N ILE A 29 -16.72 -4.94 -12.27
CA ILE A 29 -16.57 -5.16 -10.82
C ILE A 29 -17.60 -6.18 -10.39
N ASN A 30 -17.15 -7.39 -10.08
CA ASN A 30 -17.98 -8.48 -9.57
C ASN A 30 -17.60 -8.84 -8.12
N ALA A 31 -18.30 -9.83 -7.56
CA ALA A 31 -18.10 -10.31 -6.19
C ALA A 31 -16.68 -10.82 -5.91
N ASP A 32 -15.87 -11.13 -6.93
CA ASP A 32 -14.52 -11.63 -6.69
C ASP A 32 -13.57 -10.56 -6.17
N TRP A 33 -13.90 -9.28 -6.41
CA TRP A 33 -13.08 -8.14 -6.01
C TRP A 33 -13.12 -7.85 -4.51
N ILE A 34 -14.04 -8.46 -3.76
CA ILE A 34 -14.06 -8.40 -2.30
C ILE A 34 -13.40 -9.65 -1.72
N ALA A 35 -12.32 -9.47 -0.98
CA ALA A 35 -11.64 -10.56 -0.27
C ALA A 35 -12.54 -11.15 0.82
N TYR A 36 -12.26 -12.36 1.30
CA TYR A 36 -12.97 -12.99 2.43
C TYR A 36 -13.04 -12.10 3.68
N CYS A 37 -11.99 -11.29 3.90
CA CYS A 37 -11.92 -10.32 4.98
C CYS A 37 -12.62 -8.98 4.65
N GLY A 38 -13.49 -8.93 3.66
CA GLY A 38 -14.30 -7.77 3.28
C GLY A 38 -13.55 -6.65 2.56
N HIS A 39 -12.23 -6.77 2.42
CA HIS A 39 -11.43 -5.73 1.76
C HIS A 39 -11.61 -5.77 0.24
N TYR A 40 -11.89 -4.61 -0.36
CA TYR A 40 -11.93 -4.45 -1.80
C TYR A 40 -10.51 -4.38 -2.38
N CYS A 41 -10.13 -5.37 -3.21
CA CYS A 41 -8.78 -5.47 -3.78
C CYS A 41 -8.41 -4.27 -4.66
N GLY A 42 -9.39 -3.63 -5.31
CA GLY A 42 -9.14 -2.45 -6.13
C GLY A 42 -8.63 -1.23 -5.36
N ASN A 43 -8.82 -1.16 -4.03
CA ASN A 43 -8.20 -0.13 -3.18
C ASN A 43 -7.00 -0.64 -2.36
N CYS A 44 -6.56 -1.88 -2.57
CA CYS A 44 -5.47 -2.45 -1.80
C CYS A 44 -4.11 -1.95 -2.33
N HIS A 45 -3.27 -1.37 -1.46
CA HIS A 45 -1.93 -0.90 -1.85
C HIS A 45 -1.05 -2.00 -2.46
N LEU A 46 -1.19 -3.24 -1.99
CA LEU A 46 -0.44 -4.37 -2.53
C LEU A 46 -0.91 -4.74 -3.94
N TYR A 47 -2.21 -4.65 -4.22
CA TYR A 47 -2.76 -4.95 -5.55
C TYR A 47 -2.50 -3.81 -6.55
N LYS A 48 -2.64 -2.56 -6.10
CA LYS A 48 -2.29 -1.37 -6.90
C LYS A 48 -0.79 -1.37 -7.25
N GLY A 49 0.06 -1.82 -6.33
CA GLY A 49 1.50 -1.95 -6.54
C GLY A 49 2.26 -0.62 -6.53
N GLU A 50 1.60 0.50 -6.25
CA GLU A 50 2.18 1.84 -6.31
C GLU A 50 3.38 2.01 -5.37
N ILE A 51 3.25 1.51 -4.13
CA ILE A 51 4.34 1.55 -3.15
C ILE A 51 5.52 0.72 -3.64
N ALA A 52 5.25 -0.47 -4.18
CA ALA A 52 6.27 -1.37 -4.70
C ALA A 52 7.00 -0.76 -5.92
N ASP A 53 6.26 -0.13 -6.82
CA ASP A 53 6.81 0.55 -7.99
C ASP A 53 7.66 1.77 -7.62
N MET A 54 7.22 2.56 -6.64
CA MET A 54 8.02 3.66 -6.09
C MET A 54 9.29 3.14 -5.38
N ALA A 55 9.18 2.08 -4.59
CA ALA A 55 10.33 1.47 -3.92
C ALA A 55 11.37 0.96 -4.91
N LYS A 56 10.91 0.29 -5.98
CA LYS A 56 11.76 -0.20 -7.08
C LYS A 56 12.50 0.93 -7.79
N GLU A 57 11.80 2.00 -8.15
CA GLU A 57 12.43 3.12 -8.87
C GLU A 57 13.43 3.87 -7.97
N LEU A 58 13.10 4.08 -6.69
CA LEU A 58 14.04 4.64 -5.73
C LEU A 58 15.26 3.74 -5.56
N LEU A 59 15.07 2.44 -5.37
CA LEU A 59 16.15 1.46 -5.23
C LEU A 59 17.09 1.47 -6.46
N ARG A 60 16.54 1.63 -7.67
CA ARG A 60 17.33 1.74 -8.90
C ARG A 60 18.24 2.96 -8.89
N LYS A 61 17.76 4.11 -8.38
CA LYS A 61 18.57 5.33 -8.22
C LYS A 61 19.61 5.20 -7.12
N LEU A 62 19.28 4.52 -6.03
CA LEU A 62 20.20 4.28 -4.92
C LEU A 62 21.34 3.33 -5.31
N LYS A 63 21.09 2.35 -6.18
CA LYS A 63 22.16 1.45 -6.66
C LYS A 63 23.22 2.12 -7.56
N ASP A 64 23.09 3.42 -7.85
CA ASP A 64 24.13 4.19 -8.55
C ASP A 64 25.41 4.29 -7.68
N PRO A 65 26.56 3.72 -8.13
CA PRO A 65 27.81 3.76 -7.37
C PRO A 65 28.32 5.18 -7.09
N GLN A 66 28.00 6.14 -7.96
CA GLN A 66 28.39 7.53 -7.77
C GLN A 66 27.59 8.16 -6.63
N PHE A 67 26.29 7.87 -6.55
CA PHE A 67 25.43 8.34 -5.46
C PHE A 67 25.87 7.77 -4.11
N GLN A 68 26.23 6.49 -4.05
CA GLN A 68 26.75 5.86 -2.82
C GLN A 68 28.02 6.55 -2.30
N LYS A 69 29.00 6.77 -3.19
CA LYS A 69 30.22 7.53 -2.84
C LYS A 69 29.91 8.95 -2.38
N THR A 70 28.95 9.62 -3.01
CA THR A 70 28.48 10.95 -2.58
C THR A 70 27.89 10.90 -1.19
N THR A 71 27.04 9.91 -0.86
CA THR A 71 26.45 9.80 0.47
C THR A 71 27.48 9.57 1.58
N GLU A 72 28.48 8.72 1.33
CA GLU A 72 29.61 8.50 2.26
C GLU A 72 30.44 9.78 2.46
N GLY A 73 30.75 10.48 1.36
CA GLY A 73 31.51 11.73 1.40
C GLY A 73 30.77 12.85 2.13
N VAL A 74 29.48 13.03 1.84
CA VAL A 74 28.62 14.04 2.48
C VAL A 74 28.47 13.77 3.97
N GLN A 75 28.31 12.51 4.37
CA GLN A 75 28.27 12.13 5.78
C GLN A 75 29.57 12.52 6.51
N ARG A 76 30.72 12.17 5.92
CA ARG A 76 32.05 12.45 6.49
C ARG A 76 32.36 13.95 6.58
N ILE A 77 32.00 14.73 5.56
CA ILE A 77 32.37 16.15 5.48
C ILE A 77 31.44 17.03 6.32
N SER A 78 30.13 16.77 6.27
CA SER A 78 29.16 17.69 6.88
C SER A 78 28.85 17.40 8.35
N GLY A 79 29.03 16.16 8.81
CA GLY A 79 28.59 15.70 10.13
C GLY A 79 27.08 15.80 10.40
N ARG A 80 26.29 16.32 9.44
CA ARG A 80 24.86 16.67 9.58
C ARG A 80 23.93 15.51 9.21
N PHE A 81 24.36 14.64 8.30
CA PHE A 81 23.56 13.54 7.76
C PHE A 81 23.94 12.18 8.35
N ARG A 82 23.96 12.07 9.68
CA ARG A 82 24.41 10.85 10.38
C ARG A 82 23.61 9.59 10.02
N SER A 83 22.31 9.74 9.76
CA SER A 83 21.40 8.64 9.38
C SER A 83 21.73 8.03 8.00
N LEU A 84 22.59 8.65 7.19
CA LEU A 84 23.09 8.00 5.97
C LEU A 84 23.98 6.79 6.28
N SER A 85 24.42 6.59 7.53
CA SER A 85 25.05 5.32 7.94
C SER A 85 24.14 4.10 7.79
N ASP A 86 22.81 4.29 7.86
CA ASP A 86 21.82 3.21 7.72
C ASP A 86 21.46 2.92 6.26
N TYR A 87 22.23 3.42 5.30
CA TYR A 87 21.97 3.31 3.86
C TYR A 87 21.66 1.88 3.40
N ARG A 88 22.46 0.92 3.87
CA ARG A 88 22.26 -0.50 3.55
C ARG A 88 20.92 -1.02 4.06
N ARG A 89 20.58 -0.72 5.32
CA ARG A 89 19.32 -1.13 5.93
C ARG A 89 18.12 -0.51 5.24
N PHE A 90 18.24 0.76 4.83
CA PHE A 90 17.20 1.42 4.02
C PHE A 90 17.02 0.74 2.66
N SER A 91 18.12 0.37 2.00
CA SER A 91 18.08 -0.35 0.73
C SER A 91 17.44 -1.74 0.85
N GLU A 92 17.73 -2.47 1.94
CA GLU A 92 17.11 -3.76 2.25
C GLU A 92 15.59 -3.61 2.47
N MET A 93 15.15 -2.59 3.21
CA MET A 93 13.73 -2.28 3.36
C MET A 93 13.05 -1.97 2.02
N LEU A 94 13.70 -1.25 1.11
CA LEU A 94 13.15 -0.99 -0.22
C LEU A 94 13.02 -2.27 -1.06
N CYS A 95 13.92 -3.24 -0.92
CA CYS A 95 13.76 -4.56 -1.54
C CYS A 95 12.51 -5.28 -1.02
N GLU A 96 12.27 -5.24 0.29
CA GLU A 96 11.06 -5.81 0.90
C GLU A 96 9.80 -5.12 0.35
N LEU A 97 9.79 -3.78 0.31
CA LEU A 97 8.66 -3.02 -0.23
C LEU A 97 8.39 -3.30 -1.72
N ASP A 98 9.42 -3.49 -2.54
CA ASP A 98 9.26 -3.89 -3.95
C ASP A 98 8.59 -5.27 -4.08
N SER A 99 8.85 -6.18 -3.13
CA SER A 99 8.24 -7.51 -3.09
C SER A 99 6.78 -7.51 -2.63
N LEU A 100 6.33 -6.45 -1.94
CA LEU A 100 4.96 -6.30 -1.42
C LEU A 100 3.94 -5.95 -2.52
N ARG A 101 3.76 -6.86 -3.48
CA ARG A 101 2.80 -6.72 -4.58
C ARG A 101 1.99 -7.98 -4.81
N CYS A 102 0.70 -7.82 -5.11
CA CYS A 102 -0.19 -8.90 -5.50
C CYS A 102 -0.38 -8.91 -7.02
N THR A 103 -0.15 -10.05 -7.67
CA THR A 103 -0.40 -10.22 -9.11
C THR A 103 -1.88 -10.49 -9.42
N GLN A 104 -2.61 -11.07 -8.47
CA GLN A 104 -4.01 -11.44 -8.56
C GLN A 104 -4.80 -10.95 -7.34
N ILE A 105 -6.12 -10.83 -7.50
CA ILE A 105 -7.03 -10.52 -6.38
C ILE A 105 -7.09 -11.68 -5.38
N CYS A 106 -7.45 -11.40 -4.13
CA CYS A 106 -7.30 -12.36 -3.03
C CYS A 106 -8.01 -13.70 -3.25
N ARG A 107 -9.14 -13.71 -3.97
CA ARG A 107 -9.90 -14.93 -4.25
C ARG A 107 -9.30 -15.81 -5.34
N HIS A 108 -8.50 -15.23 -6.24
CA HIS A 108 -7.86 -15.98 -7.33
C HIS A 108 -6.40 -16.31 -7.02
N SER A 109 -5.83 -15.68 -5.98
CA SER A 109 -4.43 -15.84 -5.61
C SER A 109 -4.16 -17.12 -4.83
N ASP A 110 -3.17 -17.89 -5.28
CA ASP A 110 -2.60 -19.01 -4.52
C ASP A 110 -1.73 -18.52 -3.34
N ALA A 111 -1.20 -17.30 -3.42
CA ALA A 111 -0.39 -16.70 -2.35
C ALA A 111 -1.20 -16.44 -1.07
N THR A 112 -2.54 -16.51 -1.13
CA THR A 112 -3.44 -16.39 0.03
C THR A 112 -3.92 -17.74 0.55
N SER A 113 -3.42 -18.87 0.04
CA SER A 113 -3.81 -20.23 0.47
C SER A 113 -3.63 -20.49 1.97
N ASN A 114 -2.62 -19.87 2.59
CA ASN A 114 -2.35 -19.94 4.03
C ASN A 114 -3.08 -18.85 4.85
N CYS A 115 -3.98 -18.07 4.24
CA CYS A 115 -4.74 -17.04 4.95
C CYS A 115 -5.76 -17.68 5.89
N ARG A 116 -5.59 -17.47 7.21
CA ARG A 116 -6.51 -17.97 8.26
C ARG A 116 -7.97 -17.58 8.00
N VAL A 117 -8.21 -16.35 7.52
CA VAL A 117 -9.57 -15.84 7.23
C VAL A 117 -10.20 -16.59 6.06
N ARG A 118 -9.44 -16.81 4.98
CA ARG A 118 -9.90 -17.58 3.80
C ARG A 118 -10.27 -18.99 4.21
N GLN A 119 -9.35 -19.69 4.87
CA GLN A 119 -9.55 -21.07 5.32
C GLN A 119 -10.76 -21.18 6.25
N CYS A 120 -10.98 -20.19 7.13
CA CYS A 120 -12.15 -20.15 8.00
C CYS A 120 -13.45 -20.03 7.20
N CYS A 121 -13.51 -19.10 6.24
CA CYS A 121 -14.70 -18.91 5.40
C CYS A 121 -14.99 -20.14 4.53
N GLU A 122 -13.96 -20.73 3.92
CA GLU A 122 -14.09 -21.96 3.12
C GLU A 122 -14.60 -23.13 3.98
N LYS A 123 -14.07 -23.33 5.19
CA LYS A 123 -14.56 -24.36 6.13
C LYS A 123 -16.00 -24.15 6.56
N LYS A 124 -16.42 -22.89 6.73
CA LYS A 124 -17.79 -22.54 7.10
C LYS A 124 -18.76 -22.50 5.90
N GLY A 125 -18.26 -22.63 4.67
CA GLY A 125 -19.09 -22.54 3.46
C GLY A 125 -19.69 -21.14 3.21
N ILE A 126 -19.06 -20.08 3.72
CA ILE A 126 -19.52 -18.69 3.59
C ILE A 126 -18.66 -17.92 2.59
N ALA A 127 -19.25 -16.94 1.89
CA ALA A 127 -18.55 -16.15 0.90
C ALA A 127 -17.51 -15.20 1.53
N GLY A 128 -17.72 -14.79 2.78
CA GLY A 128 -16.79 -13.95 3.53
C GLY A 128 -17.28 -13.65 4.94
N CYS A 129 -16.45 -12.94 5.72
CA CYS A 129 -16.72 -12.65 7.13
C CYS A 129 -18.04 -11.90 7.39
N TRP A 130 -18.58 -11.19 6.40
CA TRP A 130 -19.87 -10.49 6.52
C TRP A 130 -21.07 -11.44 6.64
N GLU A 131 -20.94 -12.71 6.26
CA GLU A 131 -21.96 -13.75 6.45
C GLU A 131 -21.81 -14.49 7.78
N CYS A 132 -20.71 -14.28 8.51
CA CYS A 132 -20.48 -14.95 9.78
C CYS A 132 -21.31 -14.35 10.92
N GLU A 133 -22.17 -15.15 11.54
CA GLU A 133 -22.99 -14.72 12.70
C GLU A 133 -22.13 -14.46 13.94
N GLU A 134 -21.02 -15.16 14.08
CA GLU A 134 -20.09 -15.09 15.23
C GLU A 134 -19.00 -14.02 15.09
N ILE A 135 -19.18 -13.01 14.23
CA ILE A 135 -18.08 -12.12 13.86
C ILE A 135 -17.54 -11.26 15.02
N GLU A 136 -18.39 -10.92 16.00
CA GLU A 136 -18.02 -10.11 17.17
C GLU A 136 -17.08 -10.86 18.14
N SER A 137 -17.33 -12.16 18.31
CA SER A 137 -16.56 -13.08 19.14
C SER A 137 -15.53 -13.91 18.35
N CYS A 138 -15.30 -13.58 17.07
CA CYS A 138 -14.48 -14.40 16.18
C CYS A 138 -13.01 -14.46 16.61
N GLU A 139 -12.53 -15.67 16.91
CA GLU A 139 -11.15 -15.94 17.31
C GLU A 139 -10.13 -15.68 16.20
N VAL A 140 -10.52 -15.84 14.93
CA VAL A 140 -9.61 -15.64 13.78
C VAL A 140 -9.14 -14.19 13.66
N ILE A 141 -9.96 -13.24 14.11
CA ILE A 141 -9.64 -11.81 14.11
C ILE A 141 -9.39 -11.27 15.52
N ALA A 142 -9.33 -12.12 16.54
CA ALA A 142 -9.13 -11.70 17.93
C ALA A 142 -7.75 -11.06 18.15
N ASP A 143 -6.74 -11.50 17.39
CA ASP A 143 -5.37 -11.00 17.48
C ASP A 143 -5.17 -9.61 16.83
N LEU A 144 -6.21 -9.06 16.18
CA LEU A 144 -6.13 -7.72 15.61
C LEU A 144 -6.11 -6.67 16.73
N LYS A 145 -5.39 -5.57 16.50
CA LYS A 145 -5.46 -4.40 17.40
C LYS A 145 -6.93 -3.98 17.57
N PRO A 146 -7.37 -3.56 18.77
CA PRO A 146 -8.79 -3.28 19.04
C PRO A 146 -9.44 -2.32 18.04
N ASP A 147 -8.74 -1.25 17.65
CA ASP A 147 -9.20 -0.26 16.68
C ASP A 147 -9.34 -0.84 15.26
N LEU A 148 -8.46 -1.77 14.88
CA LEU A 148 -8.54 -2.49 13.62
C LEU A 148 -9.67 -3.52 13.66
N LYS A 149 -9.83 -4.23 14.78
CA LYS A 149 -10.91 -5.21 14.96
C LYS A 149 -12.28 -4.54 14.83
N LEU A 150 -12.50 -3.43 15.53
CA LEU A 150 -13.75 -2.66 15.47
C LEU A 150 -14.06 -2.20 14.04
N ARG A 151 -13.08 -1.56 13.37
CA ARG A 151 -13.25 -1.13 11.97
C ARG A 151 -13.56 -2.28 11.01
N ARG A 152 -12.98 -3.46 11.25
CA ARG A 152 -13.30 -4.66 10.45
C ARG A 152 -14.73 -5.13 10.68
N ILE A 153 -15.19 -5.17 11.93
CA ILE A 153 -16.56 -5.55 12.27
C ILE A 153 -17.56 -4.56 11.66
N GLU A 154 -17.33 -3.26 11.80
CA GLU A 154 -18.17 -2.21 11.19
C GLU A 154 -18.30 -2.39 9.67
N MET A 155 -17.18 -2.65 8.99
CA MET A 155 -17.16 -2.94 7.55
C MET A 155 -17.97 -4.20 7.21
N PHE A 156 -17.89 -5.27 8.02
CA PHE A 156 -18.68 -6.48 7.80
C PHE A 156 -20.18 -6.23 7.96
N LEU A 157 -20.57 -5.46 8.97
CA LEU A 157 -21.95 -5.06 9.20
C LEU A 157 -22.47 -4.14 8.07
N GLU A 158 -21.63 -3.25 7.54
CA GLU A 158 -21.94 -2.44 6.36
C GLU A 158 -22.24 -3.35 5.16
N ILE A 159 -21.35 -4.28 4.82
CA ILE A 159 -21.54 -5.22 3.71
C ILE A 159 -22.84 -6.02 3.88
N ARG A 160 -23.13 -6.51 5.09
CA ARG A 160 -24.37 -7.23 5.40
C ARG A 160 -25.61 -6.36 5.19
N LYS A 161 -25.54 -5.09 5.59
CA LYS A 161 -26.66 -4.13 5.49
C LYS A 161 -26.94 -3.70 4.05
N VAL A 162 -25.91 -3.36 3.28
CA VAL A 162 -26.07 -2.76 1.95
C VAL A 162 -26.03 -3.78 0.81
N GLY A 163 -25.53 -4.99 1.08
CA GLY A 163 -25.28 -6.03 0.10
C GLY A 163 -23.95 -5.85 -0.64
N VAL A 164 -23.36 -6.97 -1.07
CA VAL A 164 -22.01 -7.03 -1.67
C VAL A 164 -21.87 -6.10 -2.89
N GLN A 165 -22.87 -6.08 -3.78
CA GLN A 165 -22.82 -5.29 -5.01
C GLN A 165 -22.74 -3.79 -4.72
N LYS A 166 -23.62 -3.29 -3.86
CA LYS A 166 -23.63 -1.87 -3.48
C LYS A 166 -22.36 -1.48 -2.72
N TYR A 167 -21.88 -2.34 -1.83
CA TYR A 167 -20.62 -2.13 -1.12
C TYR A 167 -19.44 -2.02 -2.10
N LEU A 168 -19.36 -2.90 -3.09
CA LEU A 168 -18.29 -2.88 -4.11
C LEU A 168 -18.29 -1.59 -4.92
N ILE A 169 -19.46 -1.12 -5.36
CA ILE A 169 -19.58 0.17 -6.07
C ILE A 169 -19.07 1.32 -5.20
N GLN A 170 -19.49 1.36 -3.93
CA GLN A 170 -19.04 2.38 -2.98
C GLN A 170 -17.53 2.29 -2.70
N ALA A 171 -17.01 1.09 -2.52
CA ALA A 171 -15.58 0.85 -2.29
C ALA A 171 -14.73 1.23 -3.50
N HIS A 172 -15.23 0.97 -4.71
CA HIS A 172 -14.59 1.40 -5.94
C HIS A 172 -14.60 2.92 -6.08
N GLN A 173 -15.74 3.58 -5.85
CA GLN A 173 -15.80 5.04 -5.91
C GLN A 173 -14.80 5.68 -4.94
N ARG A 174 -14.74 5.19 -3.69
CA ARG A 174 -13.72 5.63 -2.72
C ARG A 174 -12.30 5.45 -3.25
N ALA A 175 -12.02 4.31 -3.89
CA ALA A 175 -10.70 4.04 -4.47
C ALA A 175 -10.34 5.00 -5.62
N VAL A 176 -11.32 5.40 -6.43
CA VAL A 176 -11.17 6.40 -7.49
C VAL A 176 -10.91 7.78 -6.88
N ASP A 177 -11.71 8.16 -5.88
CA ASP A 177 -11.59 9.46 -5.20
C ASP A 177 -10.22 9.61 -4.51
N ASP A 178 -9.77 8.57 -3.79
CA ASP A 178 -8.44 8.51 -3.15
C ASP A 178 -7.30 8.72 -4.17
N SER A 179 -7.46 8.15 -5.38
CA SER A 179 -6.45 8.23 -6.45
C SER A 179 -6.48 9.58 -7.18
N SER A 180 -7.59 10.33 -7.08
CA SER A 180 -7.76 11.66 -7.69
C SER A 180 -7.16 12.81 -6.87
N GLY A 181 -6.60 12.51 -5.68
CA GLY A 181 -5.72 13.42 -4.96
C GLY A 181 -6.44 14.39 -4.02
N HIS A 182 -6.85 13.89 -2.86
CA HIS A 182 -6.74 14.68 -1.64
C HIS A 182 -5.54 14.18 -0.84
N ILE A 183 -4.41 14.87 -1.02
CA ILE A 183 -3.32 14.82 -0.05
C ILE A 183 -3.91 15.35 1.25
N LEU A 184 -4.27 14.44 2.17
CA LEU A 184 -4.42 14.81 3.57
C LEU A 184 -3.03 15.24 4.02
N CYS A 185 -2.77 16.54 3.99
CA CYS A 185 -1.70 17.15 4.74
C CYS A 185 -1.88 16.66 6.18
N PHE A 186 -1.00 15.76 6.63
CA PHE A 186 -0.89 15.42 8.04
C PHE A 186 -0.52 16.70 8.77
N ASP A 187 -1.54 17.36 9.31
CA ASP A 187 -1.40 18.47 10.24
C ASP A 187 -0.68 17.90 11.47
N ARG A 188 0.63 18.13 11.57
CA ARG A 188 1.35 17.91 12.83
C ARG A 188 0.87 18.96 13.82
N LYS A 189 -0.27 18.69 14.47
CA LYS A 189 -0.62 19.35 15.71
C LYS A 189 -0.31 18.42 16.88
N GLY A 190 0.76 18.78 17.59
CA GLY A 190 0.88 18.61 19.04
C GLY A 190 1.42 17.27 19.55
N GLN A 191 2.70 17.23 19.86
CA GLN A 191 3.23 16.93 21.19
C GLN A 191 4.65 17.50 21.33
#